data_AF-G3HZZ1-F1
#
_entry.id   AF-G3HZZ1-F1
#
_cell.length_a   1.000
_cell.length_b   1.000
_cell.length_c   1.000
_cell.angle_alpha   90.00
_cell.angle_beta   90.00
_cell.angle_gamma   90.00
#
_symmetry.space_group_name_H-M   'P 1'
#
loop_
_entity.id
_entity.type
_entity.pdbx_description
1 polymer ?
#
loop_
_entity_poly.entity_id
_entity_poly.type
_entity_poly.pdbx_seq_one_letter_code
_entity_poly.pdbx_strand_id
1 'polypeptide(L)'
;MIFTLRLLHIFTVNKQLGPKIVIVSKMMKDVFFFLFFLCVWLVAYGVATEGILRPRDRNLPSILRRVFYRPYLQIFGQIPQEEMDVTLMNPGNCSEEQGSWAYPEGRVSGFCVSQYANWLVVLLLVVFLLVANILLLNLLIAMFSYTFSKVQDNSDLYWKAQRYSLIREFHSRPALAPPLIIISHVRLLIRWLHRCRRAHLPASPAFEHFRVYLSKEAERKLLTWESVHKENFLLAQARDKRDSDSERLKRTSQKVDTALKQLGQIREYERRLKGLEREVQHCTQVLSWVAEALSSSALLPPGGPPPPSPPGSKD
;
A
#
# COMPACT_ATOMS: atom_id res chain seq x y z
N MET A 1 -12.92 -31.02 -9.17
CA MET A 1 -12.78 -29.55 -9.06
C MET A 1 -12.01 -29.11 -7.80
N ILE A 2 -12.34 -29.58 -6.60
CA ILE A 2 -11.64 -29.14 -5.37
C ILE A 2 -10.16 -29.56 -5.37
N PHE A 3 -9.84 -30.79 -5.77
CA PHE A 3 -8.46 -31.27 -5.88
C PHE A 3 -7.63 -30.50 -6.91
N THR A 4 -8.25 -30.02 -8.00
CA THR A 4 -7.56 -29.22 -9.02
C THR A 4 -7.28 -27.80 -8.53
N LEU A 5 -8.15 -27.20 -7.72
CA LEU A 5 -7.84 -25.94 -7.04
C LEU A 5 -6.70 -26.08 -6.04
N ARG A 6 -6.55 -27.24 -5.41
CA ARG A 6 -5.42 -27.52 -4.51
C ARG A 6 -4.08 -27.56 -5.25
N LEU A 7 -4.05 -27.91 -6.55
CA LEU A 7 -2.83 -27.79 -7.37
C LEU A 7 -2.37 -26.33 -7.49
N LEU A 8 -3.30 -25.37 -7.61
CA LEU A 8 -2.96 -23.95 -7.65
C LEU A 8 -2.19 -23.54 -6.39
N HIS A 9 -2.64 -24.00 -5.21
CA HIS A 9 -1.95 -23.77 -3.95
C HIS A 9 -0.54 -24.37 -3.92
N ILE A 10 -0.31 -25.54 -4.53
CA ILE A 10 1.03 -26.13 -4.63
C ILE A 10 1.93 -25.27 -5.53
N PHE A 11 1.41 -24.76 -6.65
CA PHE A 11 2.16 -23.89 -7.56
C PHE A 11 2.49 -22.51 -6.99
N THR A 12 1.86 -22.09 -5.88
CA THR A 12 2.19 -20.81 -5.21
C THR A 12 3.63 -20.73 -4.71
N VAL A 13 4.28 -21.88 -4.49
CA VAL A 13 5.69 -21.95 -4.06
C VAL A 13 6.65 -21.50 -5.17
N ASN A 14 6.24 -21.60 -6.44
CA ASN A 14 7.08 -21.23 -7.57
C ASN A 14 7.33 -19.71 -7.61
N LYS A 15 8.57 -19.32 -7.90
CA LYS A 15 9.02 -17.91 -7.96
C LYS A 15 8.27 -17.08 -9.01
N GLN A 16 7.92 -17.69 -10.16
CA GLN A 16 7.27 -16.97 -11.25
C GLN A 16 5.74 -16.96 -11.16
N LEU A 17 5.14 -18.03 -10.66
CA LEU A 17 3.68 -18.20 -10.59
C LEU A 17 3.09 -17.72 -9.26
N GLY A 18 3.88 -17.78 -8.18
CA GLY A 18 3.43 -17.45 -6.83
C GLY A 18 2.87 -16.03 -6.69
N PRO A 19 3.64 -14.98 -7.03
CA PRO A 19 3.15 -13.60 -6.93
C PRO A 19 1.86 -13.39 -7.73
N LYS A 20 1.77 -13.96 -8.94
CA LYS A 20 0.57 -13.88 -9.79
C LYS A 20 -0.66 -14.51 -9.15
N ILE A 21 -0.53 -15.68 -8.53
CA ILE A 21 -1.64 -16.36 -7.84
C ILE A 21 -2.09 -15.55 -6.61
N VAL A 22 -1.15 -14.97 -5.86
CA VAL A 22 -1.46 -14.12 -4.70
C VAL A 22 -2.24 -12.88 -5.14
N ILE A 23 -1.87 -12.27 -6.27
CA ILE A 23 -2.59 -11.12 -6.84
C ILE A 23 -4.02 -11.49 -7.21
N VAL A 24 -4.24 -12.61 -7.92
CA VAL A 24 -5.59 -13.09 -8.27
C VAL A 24 -6.45 -13.27 -7.02
N SER A 25 -5.91 -13.85 -5.96
CA SER A 25 -6.65 -13.99 -4.69
C SER A 25 -7.05 -12.67 -4.07
N LYS A 26 -6.29 -11.59 -4.29
CA LYS A 26 -6.60 -10.24 -3.77
C LYS A 26 -7.62 -9.51 -4.65
N MET A 27 -7.59 -9.74 -5.96
CA MET A 27 -8.55 -9.19 -6.93
C MET A 27 -9.97 -9.78 -6.78
N MET A 28 -10.12 -10.90 -6.04
CA MET A 28 -11.44 -11.48 -5.74
C MET A 28 -12.39 -10.49 -5.04
N LYS A 29 -11.88 -9.51 -4.28
CA LYS A 29 -12.73 -8.48 -3.66
C LYS A 29 -13.45 -7.63 -4.72
N ASP A 30 -12.74 -7.27 -5.78
CA ASP A 30 -13.29 -6.49 -6.89
C ASP A 30 -14.32 -7.32 -7.67
N VAL A 31 -14.07 -8.63 -7.82
CA VAL A 31 -15.03 -9.59 -8.40
C VAL A 31 -16.33 -9.61 -7.60
N PHE A 32 -16.26 -9.68 -6.27
CA PHE A 32 -17.47 -9.69 -5.44
C PHE A 32 -18.27 -8.40 -5.56
N PHE A 33 -17.60 -7.24 -5.59
CA PHE A 33 -18.25 -5.95 -5.80
C PHE A 33 -18.93 -5.87 -7.17
N PHE A 34 -18.24 -6.28 -8.24
CA PHE A 34 -18.83 -6.34 -9.57
C PHE A 34 -20.01 -7.31 -9.64
N LEU A 35 -19.88 -8.51 -9.06
CA LEU A 35 -20.95 -9.50 -9.05
C LEU A 35 -22.21 -8.95 -8.36
N PHE A 36 -22.05 -8.15 -7.30
CA PHE A 36 -23.17 -7.51 -6.63
C PHE A 36 -23.94 -6.56 -7.56
N PHE A 37 -23.25 -5.63 -8.22
CA PHE A 37 -23.90 -4.72 -9.19
C PHE A 37 -24.51 -5.47 -10.36
N LEU A 38 -23.79 -6.47 -10.88
CA LEU A 38 -24.27 -7.30 -11.96
C LEU A 38 -25.54 -8.05 -11.56
N CYS A 39 -25.59 -8.66 -10.38
CA CYS A 39 -26.78 -9.35 -9.87
C CYS A 39 -27.98 -8.43 -9.73
N VAL A 40 -27.80 -7.22 -9.17
CA VAL A 40 -28.89 -6.24 -9.04
C VAL A 40 -29.45 -5.85 -10.41
N TRP A 41 -28.56 -5.55 -11.36
CA TRP A 41 -28.95 -5.16 -12.72
C TRP A 41 -29.62 -6.31 -13.48
N LEU A 42 -29.06 -7.51 -13.34
CA LEU A 42 -29.54 -8.74 -13.98
C LEU A 42 -30.92 -9.15 -13.47
N VAL A 43 -31.18 -9.05 -12.17
CA VAL A 43 -32.52 -9.30 -11.61
C VAL A 43 -33.53 -8.27 -12.11
N ALA A 44 -33.17 -6.98 -12.12
CA ALA A 44 -34.07 -5.92 -12.58
C ALA A 44 -34.49 -6.14 -14.04
N TYR A 45 -33.54 -6.40 -14.94
CA TYR A 45 -33.82 -6.70 -16.34
C TYR A 45 -34.58 -8.02 -16.51
N GLY A 46 -34.10 -9.11 -15.89
CA GLY A 46 -34.69 -10.44 -16.06
C GLY A 46 -36.14 -10.53 -15.58
N VAL A 47 -36.47 -9.93 -14.43
CA VAL A 47 -37.84 -9.90 -13.90
C VAL A 47 -38.74 -9.01 -14.76
N ALA A 48 -38.26 -7.84 -15.19
CA ALA A 48 -39.04 -6.95 -16.06
C ALA A 48 -39.36 -7.60 -17.41
N THR A 49 -38.37 -8.23 -18.06
CA THR A 49 -38.56 -8.91 -19.34
C THR A 49 -39.49 -10.11 -19.23
N GLU A 50 -39.35 -10.95 -18.20
CA GLU A 50 -40.25 -12.10 -18.01
C GLU A 50 -41.68 -11.65 -17.68
N GLY A 51 -41.85 -10.60 -16.87
CA GLY A 51 -43.15 -10.03 -16.55
C GLY A 51 -43.90 -9.46 -17.77
N ILE A 52 -43.17 -8.87 -18.72
CA ILE A 52 -43.76 -8.34 -19.97
C ILE A 52 -44.09 -9.46 -20.95
N LEU A 53 -43.16 -10.41 -21.15
CA LEU A 53 -43.31 -11.44 -22.18
C LEU A 53 -44.27 -12.57 -21.76
N ARG A 54 -44.28 -12.99 -20.49
CA ARG A 54 -44.98 -14.20 -20.05
C ARG A 54 -45.63 -14.03 -18.66
N PRO A 55 -46.74 -13.30 -18.56
CA PRO A 55 -47.43 -13.11 -17.28
C PRO A 55 -48.05 -14.39 -16.69
N ARG A 56 -48.23 -15.44 -17.50
CA ARG A 56 -49.00 -16.65 -17.11
C ARG A 56 -48.13 -17.85 -16.72
N ASP A 57 -46.81 -17.82 -16.94
CA ASP A 57 -45.98 -18.97 -16.58
C ASP A 57 -45.93 -19.12 -15.06
N ARG A 58 -46.19 -20.34 -14.56
CA ARG A 58 -46.20 -20.67 -13.13
C ARG A 58 -45.02 -21.57 -12.74
N ASN A 59 -44.21 -21.97 -13.70
CA ASN A 59 -43.10 -22.88 -13.46
C ASN A 59 -41.89 -22.13 -12.91
N LEU A 60 -41.75 -22.10 -11.58
CA LEU A 60 -40.63 -21.44 -10.88
C LEU A 60 -39.24 -21.79 -11.44
N PRO A 61 -38.88 -23.06 -11.73
CA PRO A 61 -37.55 -23.39 -12.26
C PRO A 61 -37.29 -22.77 -13.64
N SER A 62 -38.33 -22.72 -14.49
CA SER A 62 -38.24 -22.13 -15.82
C SER A 62 -38.15 -20.61 -15.75
N ILE A 63 -38.92 -19.99 -14.86
CA ILE A 63 -38.86 -18.55 -14.58
C ILE A 63 -37.47 -18.17 -14.08
N LEU A 64 -36.93 -18.88 -13.08
CA LEU A 64 -35.59 -18.61 -12.54
C LEU A 64 -34.51 -18.74 -13.62
N ARG A 65 -34.60 -19.75 -14.50
CA ARG A 65 -33.67 -19.89 -15.63
C ARG A 65 -33.76 -18.71 -16.60
N ARG A 66 -34.96 -18.18 -16.85
CA ARG A 66 -35.14 -17.04 -17.76
C ARG A 66 -34.78 -15.70 -17.13
N VAL A 67 -35.01 -15.53 -15.84
CA VAL A 67 -34.65 -14.31 -15.09
C VAL A 67 -33.15 -14.22 -14.84
N PHE A 68 -32.48 -15.33 -14.51
CA PHE A 68 -31.06 -15.30 -14.15
C PHE A 68 -30.13 -15.75 -15.26
N TYR A 69 -30.34 -16.97 -15.77
CA TYR A 69 -29.38 -17.64 -16.64
C TYR A 69 -29.36 -17.05 -18.05
N ARG A 70 -30.52 -16.67 -18.61
CA ARG A 70 -30.57 -16.07 -19.97
C ARG A 70 -29.92 -14.69 -20.05
N PRO A 71 -30.28 -13.70 -19.21
CA PRO A 71 -29.59 -12.42 -19.17
C PRO A 71 -28.09 -12.54 -18.91
N TYR A 72 -27.68 -13.50 -18.07
CA TYR A 72 -26.26 -13.77 -17.85
C TYR A 72 -25.53 -14.17 -19.14
N LEU A 73 -26.13 -15.02 -19.97
CA LEU A 73 -25.54 -15.44 -21.25
C LEU A 73 -25.51 -14.32 -22.31
N GLN A 74 -26.46 -13.39 -22.27
CA GLN A 74 -26.48 -12.23 -23.17
C GLN A 74 -25.24 -11.34 -23.01
N ILE A 75 -24.67 -11.26 -21.80
CA ILE A 75 -23.42 -10.54 -21.52
C ILE A 75 -22.25 -11.13 -22.33
N PHE A 76 -22.27 -12.46 -22.56
CA PHE A 76 -21.26 -13.17 -23.34
C PHE A 76 -21.59 -13.27 -24.83
N GLY A 77 -22.60 -12.54 -25.31
CA GLY A 77 -22.96 -12.46 -26.73
C GLY A 77 -23.95 -13.52 -27.21
N GLN A 78 -24.52 -14.35 -26.33
CA GLN A 78 -25.61 -15.26 -26.70
C GLN A 78 -26.96 -14.54 -26.54
N ILE A 79 -27.43 -13.92 -27.62
CA ILE A 79 -28.67 -13.15 -27.63
C ILE A 79 -29.71 -13.89 -28.49
N PRO A 80 -30.61 -14.70 -27.90
CA PRO A 80 -31.67 -15.37 -28.64
C PRO A 80 -32.77 -14.37 -29.00
N GLN A 81 -32.60 -13.65 -30.11
CA GLN A 81 -33.55 -12.63 -30.59
C GLN A 81 -34.91 -13.27 -30.93
N GLU A 82 -34.89 -14.46 -31.50
CA GLU A 82 -36.03 -15.31 -31.87
C GLU A 82 -36.96 -15.69 -30.68
N GLU A 83 -36.53 -15.48 -29.44
CA GLU A 83 -37.31 -15.79 -28.24
C GLU A 83 -37.81 -14.55 -27.49
N MET A 84 -37.37 -13.35 -27.91
CA MET A 84 -37.70 -12.08 -27.26
C MET A 84 -38.45 -11.13 -28.19
N ASP A 85 -38.08 -11.08 -29.47
CA ASP A 85 -38.73 -10.20 -30.44
C ASP A 85 -39.86 -10.91 -31.16
N VAL A 86 -41.09 -10.47 -30.88
CA VAL A 86 -42.30 -11.03 -31.48
C VAL A 86 -42.35 -10.86 -33.00
N THR A 87 -41.61 -9.91 -33.58
CA THR A 87 -41.55 -9.75 -35.05
C THR A 87 -40.88 -10.93 -35.76
N LEU A 88 -40.04 -11.68 -35.03
CA LEU A 88 -39.35 -12.87 -35.51
C LEU A 88 -40.12 -14.17 -35.19
N MET A 89 -41.28 -14.07 -34.52
CA MET A 89 -42.07 -15.23 -34.09
C MET A 89 -43.27 -15.46 -35.01
N ASN A 90 -43.75 -16.72 -35.02
CA ASN A 90 -44.97 -17.06 -35.73
C ASN A 90 -46.19 -16.55 -34.94
N PRO A 91 -47.02 -15.66 -35.52
CA PRO A 91 -48.21 -15.16 -34.85
C PRO A 91 -49.24 -16.29 -34.68
N GLY A 92 -49.85 -16.39 -33.51
CA GLY A 92 -50.86 -17.41 -33.26
C GLY A 92 -51.55 -17.29 -31.92
N ASN A 93 -52.87 -17.49 -31.92
CA ASN A 93 -53.69 -17.42 -30.72
C ASN A 93 -53.47 -18.68 -29.87
N CYS A 94 -52.58 -18.57 -28.90
CA CYS A 94 -52.16 -19.67 -28.04
C CYS A 94 -52.79 -19.62 -26.62
N SER A 95 -53.52 -18.55 -26.30
CA SER A 95 -54.20 -18.33 -25.03
C SER A 95 -55.67 -17.94 -25.27
N GLU A 96 -56.56 -18.35 -24.37
CA GLU A 96 -57.98 -18.00 -24.38
C GLU A 96 -58.26 -16.58 -23.86
N GLU A 97 -57.26 -15.90 -23.27
CA GLU A 97 -57.40 -14.52 -22.80
C GLU A 97 -57.30 -13.50 -23.92
N GLN A 98 -58.05 -12.40 -23.78
CA GLN A 98 -58.07 -11.30 -24.75
C GLN A 98 -56.68 -10.65 -24.87
N GLY A 99 -56.02 -10.86 -26.01
CA GLY A 99 -54.69 -10.35 -26.29
C GLY A 99 -54.10 -10.92 -27.58
N SER A 100 -53.02 -10.31 -28.07
CA SER A 100 -52.21 -10.83 -29.17
C SER A 100 -51.05 -11.67 -28.63
N TRP A 101 -50.97 -12.90 -29.12
CA TRP A 101 -50.01 -13.91 -28.66
C TRP A 101 -49.22 -14.46 -29.85
N ALA A 102 -48.01 -14.94 -29.57
CA ALA A 102 -47.14 -15.58 -30.55
C ALA A 102 -46.51 -16.86 -29.98
N TYR A 103 -46.19 -17.79 -30.89
CA TYR A 103 -45.50 -19.04 -30.57
C TYR A 103 -43.98 -18.84 -30.73
N PRO A 104 -43.19 -18.98 -29.65
CA PRO A 104 -41.74 -19.01 -29.80
C PRO A 104 -41.30 -20.35 -30.43
N GLU A 105 -40.32 -20.33 -31.33
CA GLU A 105 -39.83 -21.56 -31.98
C GLU A 105 -39.04 -22.50 -31.04
N GLY A 106 -38.60 -22.00 -29.88
CA GLY A 106 -37.77 -22.76 -28.95
C GLY A 106 -38.55 -23.65 -27.98
N ARG A 107 -38.12 -24.92 -27.83
CA ARG A 107 -38.72 -25.91 -26.90
C ARG A 107 -38.64 -25.54 -25.41
N VAL A 108 -37.82 -24.55 -25.05
CA VAL A 108 -37.51 -24.16 -23.65
C VAL A 108 -38.09 -22.77 -23.30
N SER A 109 -38.72 -22.12 -24.28
CA SER A 109 -39.11 -20.71 -24.27
C SER A 109 -40.56 -20.52 -23.84
N GLY A 110 -41.20 -21.54 -23.26
CA GLY A 110 -42.62 -21.54 -22.94
C GLY A 110 -43.52 -21.69 -24.17
N PHE A 111 -44.82 -21.84 -23.97
CA PHE A 111 -45.78 -22.13 -25.05
C PHE A 111 -46.39 -20.86 -25.67
N CYS A 112 -46.30 -19.73 -24.98
CA CYS A 112 -46.96 -18.47 -25.36
C CYS A 112 -46.15 -17.26 -24.91
N VAL A 113 -46.07 -16.24 -25.76
CA VAL A 113 -45.48 -14.93 -25.46
C VAL A 113 -46.49 -13.83 -25.79
N SER A 114 -46.62 -12.83 -24.93
CA SER A 114 -47.48 -11.65 -25.13
C SER A 114 -46.81 -10.62 -26.03
N GLN A 115 -47.58 -10.04 -26.96
CA GLN A 115 -47.10 -8.99 -27.87
C GLN A 115 -47.34 -7.56 -27.34
N TYR A 116 -48.05 -7.40 -26.22
CA TYR A 116 -48.56 -6.11 -25.75
C TYR A 116 -47.51 -4.98 -25.64
N ALA A 117 -46.30 -5.29 -25.18
CA ALA A 117 -45.22 -4.30 -25.00
C ALA A 117 -43.86 -4.80 -25.50
N ASN A 118 -43.82 -5.47 -26.66
CA ASN A 118 -42.57 -6.01 -27.23
C ASN A 118 -41.49 -4.92 -27.48
N TRP A 119 -41.89 -3.72 -27.92
CA TRP A 119 -40.95 -2.61 -28.13
C TRP A 119 -40.17 -2.23 -26.86
N LEU A 120 -40.81 -2.37 -25.69
CA LEU A 120 -40.19 -2.10 -24.40
C LEU A 120 -39.16 -3.18 -24.05
N VAL A 121 -39.42 -4.44 -24.42
CA VAL A 121 -38.47 -5.55 -24.23
C VAL A 121 -37.22 -5.35 -25.07
N VAL A 122 -37.38 -4.95 -26.33
CA VAL A 122 -36.25 -4.61 -27.22
C VAL A 122 -35.46 -3.42 -26.67
N LEU A 123 -36.15 -2.38 -26.19
CA LEU A 123 -35.50 -1.23 -25.55
C LEU A 123 -34.72 -1.64 -24.29
N LEU A 124 -35.33 -2.45 -23.41
CA LEU A 124 -34.70 -2.97 -22.20
C LEU A 124 -33.47 -3.82 -22.53
N LEU A 125 -33.51 -4.62 -23.60
CA LEU A 125 -32.36 -5.40 -24.07
C LEU A 125 -31.20 -4.47 -24.47
N VAL A 126 -31.46 -3.43 -25.26
CA VAL A 126 -30.43 -2.47 -25.68
C VAL A 126 -29.80 -1.78 -24.47
N VAL A 127 -30.63 -1.29 -23.54
CA VAL A 127 -30.16 -0.64 -22.30
C VAL A 127 -29.39 -1.62 -21.42
N PHE A 128 -29.86 -2.87 -21.30
CA PHE A 128 -29.18 -3.92 -20.54
C PHE A 128 -27.78 -4.20 -21.10
N LEU A 129 -27.65 -4.38 -22.41
CA LEU A 129 -26.38 -4.63 -23.07
C LEU A 129 -25.42 -3.44 -22.95
N LEU A 130 -25.93 -2.20 -23.08
CA LEU A 130 -25.13 -0.99 -22.89
C LEU A 130 -24.54 -0.96 -21.47
N VAL A 131 -25.37 -1.12 -20.45
CA VAL A 131 -24.92 -1.03 -19.06
C VAL A 131 -24.03 -2.23 -18.69
N ALA A 132 -24.41 -3.45 -19.03
CA ALA A 132 -23.62 -4.63 -18.66
C ALA A 132 -22.28 -4.70 -19.40
N ASN A 133 -22.28 -4.54 -20.73
CA ASN A 133 -21.08 -4.77 -21.53
C ASN A 133 -20.21 -3.53 -21.69
N ILE A 134 -20.81 -2.34 -21.86
CA ILE A 134 -20.05 -1.11 -22.08
C ILE A 134 -19.67 -0.43 -20.77
N LEU A 135 -20.53 -0.47 -19.75
CA LEU A 135 -20.24 0.17 -18.46
C LEU A 135 -19.61 -0.82 -17.48
N LEU A 136 -20.32 -1.87 -17.08
CA LEU A 136 -19.90 -2.73 -15.95
C LEU A 136 -18.64 -3.55 -16.27
N LEU A 137 -18.54 -4.19 -17.43
CA LEU A 137 -17.33 -4.96 -17.80
C LEU A 137 -16.09 -4.06 -17.94
N ASN A 138 -16.22 -2.88 -18.55
CA ASN A 138 -15.11 -1.93 -18.69
C ASN A 138 -14.68 -1.36 -17.33
N LEU A 139 -15.63 -1.12 -16.44
CA LEU A 139 -15.33 -0.72 -15.06
C LEU A 139 -14.61 -1.85 -14.31
N LEU A 140 -15.01 -3.11 -14.48
CA LEU A 140 -14.31 -4.25 -13.88
C LEU A 140 -12.85 -4.33 -14.36
N ILE A 141 -12.61 -4.15 -15.66
CA ILE A 141 -11.26 -4.11 -16.23
C ILE A 141 -10.45 -2.95 -15.62
N ALA A 142 -11.06 -1.77 -15.47
CA ALA A 142 -10.41 -0.62 -14.84
C ALA A 142 -10.06 -0.85 -13.36
N MET A 143 -10.99 -1.41 -12.58
CA MET A 143 -10.78 -1.78 -11.18
C MET A 143 -9.68 -2.82 -11.04
N PHE A 144 -9.68 -3.84 -11.90
CA PHE A 144 -8.63 -4.83 -11.96
C PHE A 144 -7.27 -4.23 -12.28
N SER A 145 -7.19 -3.30 -13.24
CA SER A 145 -5.95 -2.60 -13.57
C SER A 145 -5.41 -1.79 -12.39
N TYR A 146 -6.29 -1.06 -11.70
CA TYR A 146 -5.95 -0.27 -10.51
C TYR A 146 -5.45 -1.15 -9.37
N THR A 147 -6.21 -2.19 -9.01
CA THR A 147 -5.85 -3.12 -7.94
C THR A 147 -4.60 -3.91 -8.30
N PHE A 148 -4.46 -4.35 -9.56
CA PHE A 148 -3.27 -5.04 -10.04
C PHE A 148 -2.03 -4.19 -9.83
N SER A 149 -2.05 -2.93 -10.27
CA SER A 149 -0.91 -2.02 -10.13
C SER A 149 -0.55 -1.78 -8.65
N LYS A 150 -1.55 -1.48 -7.82
CA LYS A 150 -1.36 -1.25 -6.37
C LYS A 150 -0.86 -2.47 -5.61
N VAL A 151 -1.33 -3.67 -5.98
CA VAL A 151 -0.96 -4.91 -5.29
C VAL A 151 0.35 -5.46 -5.84
N GLN A 152 0.66 -5.26 -7.12
CA GLN A 152 1.92 -5.70 -7.74
C GLN A 152 3.13 -5.15 -6.98
N ASP A 153 3.13 -3.87 -6.62
CA ASP A 153 4.24 -3.21 -5.91
C ASP A 153 4.58 -3.88 -4.56
N ASN A 154 3.57 -4.44 -3.87
CA ASN A 154 3.75 -5.11 -2.59
C ASN A 154 3.65 -6.65 -2.68
N SER A 155 3.29 -7.19 -3.85
CA SER A 155 2.99 -8.61 -4.05
C SER A 155 4.18 -9.49 -3.72
N ASP A 156 5.39 -9.04 -4.07
CA ASP A 156 6.63 -9.74 -3.80
C ASP A 156 6.93 -9.86 -2.30
N LEU A 157 6.63 -8.83 -1.51
CA LEU A 157 6.80 -8.87 -0.06
C LEU A 157 5.84 -9.88 0.56
N TYR A 158 4.56 -9.81 0.18
CA TYR A 158 3.55 -10.75 0.67
C TYR A 158 3.86 -12.19 0.25
N TRP A 159 4.24 -12.40 -1.01
CA TRP A 159 4.61 -13.71 -1.51
C TRP A 159 5.84 -14.25 -0.77
N LYS A 160 6.89 -13.45 -0.54
CA LYS A 160 8.07 -13.88 0.24
C LYS A 160 7.69 -14.31 1.66
N ALA A 161 6.80 -13.57 2.32
CA ALA A 161 6.31 -13.93 3.66
C ALA A 161 5.50 -15.24 3.64
N GLN A 162 4.55 -15.39 2.71
CA GLN A 162 3.76 -16.62 2.57
C GLN A 162 4.62 -17.83 2.18
N ARG A 163 5.61 -17.63 1.32
CA ARG A 163 6.54 -18.66 0.86
C ARG A 163 7.30 -19.29 2.03
N TYR A 164 7.73 -18.51 3.01
CA TYR A 164 8.39 -19.07 4.20
C TYR A 164 7.47 -20.06 4.95
N SER A 165 6.21 -19.68 5.17
CA SER A 165 5.24 -20.56 5.83
C SER A 165 5.02 -21.85 5.05
N LEU A 166 4.89 -21.75 3.72
CA LEU A 166 4.71 -22.91 2.84
C LEU A 166 5.94 -23.82 2.88
N ILE A 167 7.16 -23.27 2.76
CA ILE A 167 8.39 -24.06 2.82
C ILE A 167 8.51 -24.76 4.17
N ARG A 168 8.22 -24.06 5.28
CA ARG A 168 8.23 -24.65 6.62
C ARG A 168 7.25 -25.82 6.75
N GLU A 169 6.06 -25.69 6.16
CA GLU A 169 5.05 -26.76 6.14
C GLU A 169 5.45 -27.93 5.25
N PHE A 170 6.02 -27.69 4.06
CA PHE A 170 6.51 -28.76 3.19
C PHE A 170 7.67 -29.52 3.84
N HIS A 171 8.52 -28.82 4.58
CA HIS A 171 9.65 -29.41 5.28
C HIS A 171 9.22 -30.31 6.46
N SER A 172 8.12 -29.99 7.15
CA SER A 172 7.65 -30.82 8.28
C SER A 172 6.94 -32.11 7.84
N ARG A 173 6.58 -32.21 6.56
CA ARG A 173 5.91 -33.38 5.98
C ARG A 173 6.93 -34.50 5.69
N PRO A 174 6.51 -35.79 5.77
CA PRO A 174 7.38 -36.90 5.43
C PRO A 174 7.79 -36.84 3.95
N ALA A 175 9.03 -37.21 3.65
CA ALA A 175 9.65 -37.06 2.32
C ALA A 175 9.05 -37.97 1.22
N LEU A 176 8.29 -39.01 1.60
CA LEU A 176 7.73 -39.94 0.62
C LEU A 176 6.52 -39.32 -0.08
N ALA A 177 6.42 -39.56 -1.39
CA ALA A 177 5.28 -39.14 -2.19
C ALA A 177 3.96 -39.70 -1.58
N PRO A 178 2.83 -38.99 -1.74
CA PRO A 178 1.53 -39.39 -1.20
C PRO A 178 1.14 -40.88 -1.37
N PRO A 179 1.36 -41.57 -2.51
CA PRO A 179 1.05 -42.99 -2.60
C PRO A 179 1.89 -43.88 -1.66
N LEU A 180 3.12 -43.48 -1.34
CA LEU A 180 4.04 -44.23 -0.47
C LEU A 180 4.10 -43.66 0.96
N ILE A 181 3.33 -42.62 1.26
CA ILE A 181 3.35 -41.91 2.56
C ILE A 181 2.91 -42.82 3.72
N ILE A 182 2.11 -43.85 3.43
CA ILE A 182 1.61 -44.83 4.41
C ILE A 182 2.80 -45.49 5.13
N ILE A 183 3.87 -45.83 4.41
CA ILE A 183 5.08 -46.44 4.98
C ILE A 183 5.73 -45.50 6.01
N SER A 184 5.75 -44.19 5.71
CA SER A 184 6.31 -43.18 6.62
C SER A 184 5.48 -43.00 7.89
N HIS A 185 4.14 -43.02 7.77
CA HIS A 185 3.24 -42.95 8.91
C HIS A 185 3.29 -44.21 9.78
N VAL A 186 3.40 -45.40 9.17
CA VAL A 186 3.61 -46.66 9.90
C VAL A 186 4.92 -46.61 10.69
N ARG A 187 6.02 -46.11 10.10
CA ARG A 187 7.30 -45.92 10.82
C ARG A 187 7.17 -44.93 11.99
N LEU A 188 6.44 -43.83 11.80
CA LEU A 188 6.18 -42.85 12.87
C LEU A 188 5.36 -43.45 14.02
N LEU A 189 4.34 -44.25 13.69
CA LEU A 189 3.50 -44.96 14.65
C LEU A 189 4.31 -45.98 15.46
N ILE A 190 5.15 -46.78 14.80
CA ILE A 190 6.06 -47.74 15.46
C ILE A 190 7.01 -47.01 16.43
N ARG A 191 7.65 -45.91 15.99
CA ARG A 191 8.50 -45.09 16.88
C ARG A 191 7.71 -44.50 18.05
N TRP A 192 6.46 -44.11 17.85
CA TRP A 192 5.61 -43.62 18.92
C TRP A 192 5.31 -44.71 19.95
N LEU A 193 4.92 -45.92 19.52
CA LEU A 193 4.68 -47.07 20.40
C LEU A 193 5.94 -47.47 21.20
N HIS A 194 7.12 -47.46 20.56
CA HIS A 194 8.38 -47.73 21.26
C HIS A 194 8.74 -46.64 22.28
N ARG A 195 8.40 -45.37 22.02
CA ARG A 195 8.58 -44.26 22.96
C ARG A 195 7.61 -44.32 24.13
N CYS A 196 6.35 -44.68 23.92
CA CYS A 196 5.40 -44.90 25.00
C CYS A 196 5.84 -46.03 25.95
N ARG A 197 6.60 -47.01 25.45
CA ARG A 197 7.22 -48.07 26.27
C ARG A 197 8.55 -47.68 26.92
N ARG A 198 9.23 -46.61 26.50
CA ARG A 198 10.50 -46.12 27.07
C ARG A 198 10.34 -44.65 27.45
N ALA A 199 10.08 -44.38 28.73
CA ALA A 199 9.77 -43.06 29.30
C ALA A 199 10.87 -41.97 29.18
N HIS A 200 11.95 -42.18 28.41
CA HIS A 200 13.13 -41.32 28.39
C HIS A 200 13.70 -41.03 26.98
N LEU A 201 12.86 -40.81 25.97
CA LEU A 201 13.35 -40.25 24.69
C LEU A 201 12.88 -38.80 24.46
N PRO A 202 13.77 -37.87 24.05
CA PRO A 202 13.40 -36.51 23.75
C PRO A 202 12.42 -36.38 22.57
N ALA A 203 11.72 -35.24 22.52
CA ALA A 203 10.63 -34.94 21.60
C ALA A 203 11.05 -34.90 20.11
N SER A 204 10.04 -35.05 19.25
CA SER A 204 10.08 -35.22 17.78
C SER A 204 11.15 -34.42 16.99
N PRO A 205 11.79 -35.01 15.95
CA PRO A 205 12.76 -34.34 15.07
C PRO A 205 12.16 -33.31 14.07
N ALA A 206 10.84 -33.08 14.10
CA ALA A 206 10.17 -32.19 13.13
C ALA A 206 10.60 -30.71 13.22
N PHE A 207 11.18 -30.30 14.35
CA PHE A 207 11.66 -28.93 14.59
C PHE A 207 13.17 -28.74 14.44
N GLU A 208 13.94 -29.81 14.19
CA GLU A 208 15.41 -29.73 14.19
C GLU A 208 16.00 -29.16 12.90
N HIS A 209 15.33 -29.28 11.76
CA HIS A 209 15.96 -28.92 10.47
C HIS A 209 16.17 -27.42 10.22
N PHE A 210 15.36 -26.53 10.82
CA PHE A 210 15.62 -25.08 10.78
C PHE A 210 16.50 -24.61 11.95
N ARG A 211 16.99 -25.53 12.80
CA ARG A 211 17.89 -25.21 13.91
C ARG A 211 19.30 -25.65 13.54
N VAL A 212 20.19 -24.68 13.37
CA VAL A 212 21.62 -24.93 13.24
C VAL A 212 22.24 -24.80 14.62
N TYR A 213 22.81 -25.89 15.12
CA TYR A 213 23.54 -25.88 16.39
C TYR A 213 24.95 -25.32 16.15
N LEU A 214 25.25 -24.21 16.81
CA LEU A 214 26.56 -23.56 16.75
C LEU A 214 27.38 -23.90 18.01
N SER A 215 28.68 -24.06 17.84
CA SER A 215 29.61 -24.06 18.98
C SER A 215 29.61 -22.67 19.64
N LYS A 216 29.80 -22.62 20.97
CA LYS A 216 29.87 -21.36 21.73
C LYS A 216 30.93 -20.39 21.17
N GLU A 217 32.02 -20.91 20.60
CA GLU A 217 33.06 -20.10 19.95
C GLU A 217 32.60 -19.49 18.63
N ALA A 218 31.90 -20.28 17.81
CA ALA A 218 31.34 -19.82 16.53
C ALA A 218 30.22 -18.79 16.75
N GLU A 219 29.39 -18.99 17.77
CA GLU A 219 28.36 -18.03 18.18
C GLU A 219 28.98 -16.69 18.60
N ARG A 220 30.02 -16.70 19.45
CA ARG A 220 30.75 -15.48 19.83
C ARG A 220 31.31 -14.76 18.61
N LYS A 221 31.97 -15.50 17.69
CA LYS A 221 32.52 -14.94 16.46
C LYS A 221 31.43 -14.33 15.57
N LEU A 222 30.27 -14.97 15.46
CA LEU A 222 29.13 -14.48 14.68
C LEU A 222 28.55 -13.20 15.29
N LEU A 223 28.39 -13.14 16.60
CA LEU A 223 27.91 -11.95 17.32
C LEU A 223 28.89 -10.78 17.19
N THR A 224 30.21 -11.03 17.28
CA THR A 224 31.23 -9.99 17.02
C THR A 224 31.14 -9.49 15.59
N TRP A 225 31.02 -10.40 14.61
CA TRP A 225 30.85 -10.03 13.20
C TRP A 225 29.58 -9.20 12.94
N GLU A 226 28.46 -9.56 13.58
CA GLU A 226 27.21 -8.81 13.53
C GLU A 226 27.37 -7.42 14.17
N SER A 227 28.02 -7.31 15.33
CA SER A 227 28.24 -6.01 16.00
C SER A 227 29.07 -5.07 15.13
N VAL A 228 30.14 -5.56 14.51
CA VAL A 228 30.98 -4.76 13.60
C VAL A 228 30.17 -4.26 12.41
N HIS A 229 29.32 -5.10 11.80
CA HIS A 229 28.46 -4.67 10.68
C HIS A 229 27.41 -3.66 11.12
N LYS A 230 26.80 -3.87 12.30
CA LYS A 230 25.83 -2.94 12.89
C LYS A 230 26.47 -1.58 13.15
N GLU A 231 27.66 -1.54 13.75
CA GLU A 231 28.39 -0.31 14.02
C GLU A 231 28.77 0.42 12.74
N ASN A 232 29.31 -0.29 11.76
CA ASN A 232 29.63 0.29 10.45
C ASN A 232 28.39 0.86 9.75
N PHE A 233 27.26 0.15 9.80
CA PHE A 233 26.00 0.62 9.25
C PHE A 233 25.50 1.90 9.95
N LEU A 234 25.53 1.93 11.29
CA LEU A 234 25.11 3.09 12.07
C LEU A 234 26.04 4.30 11.85
N LEU A 235 27.35 4.08 11.73
CA LEU A 235 28.32 5.13 11.41
C LEU A 235 28.10 5.68 10.00
N ALA A 236 27.82 4.82 9.02
CA ALA A 236 27.49 5.25 7.66
C ALA A 236 26.20 6.08 7.65
N GLN A 237 25.15 5.61 8.32
CA GLN A 237 23.89 6.34 8.43
C GLN A 237 24.05 7.70 9.15
N ALA A 238 24.87 7.76 10.21
CA ALA A 238 25.17 9.00 10.91
C ALA A 238 25.98 9.97 10.04
N ARG A 239 26.91 9.45 9.22
CA ARG A 239 27.67 10.24 8.25
C ARG A 239 26.76 10.81 7.17
N ASP A 240 25.89 10.00 6.57
CA ASP A 240 24.93 10.45 5.55
C ASP A 240 23.98 11.52 6.11
N LYS A 241 23.48 11.32 7.34
CA LYS A 241 22.65 12.33 8.01
C LYS A 241 23.43 13.61 8.29
N ARG A 242 24.69 13.52 8.73
CA ARG A 242 25.54 14.69 8.98
C ARG A 242 25.86 15.45 7.70
N ASP A 243 26.07 14.72 6.61
CA ASP A 243 26.46 15.26 5.31
C ASP A 243 25.22 15.72 4.49
N SER A 244 24.00 15.46 4.97
CA SER A 244 22.75 16.02 4.44
C SER A 244 22.77 17.55 4.44
N ASP A 245 22.28 18.15 3.35
CA ASP A 245 22.31 19.60 3.13
C ASP A 245 21.61 20.38 4.24
N SER A 246 20.54 19.82 4.82
CA SER A 246 19.83 20.43 5.96
C SER A 246 20.73 20.56 7.19
N GLU A 247 21.46 19.50 7.55
CA GLU A 247 22.38 19.51 8.70
C GLU A 247 23.68 20.29 8.40
N ARG A 248 24.13 20.31 7.14
CA ARG A 248 25.24 21.19 6.72
C ARG A 248 24.86 22.66 6.86
N LEU A 249 23.68 23.05 6.36
CA LEU A 249 23.18 24.42 6.44
C LEU A 249 22.93 24.85 7.89
N LYS A 250 22.38 23.96 8.71
CA LYS A 250 22.21 24.20 10.14
C LYS A 250 23.55 24.46 10.84
N ARG A 251 24.58 23.66 10.53
CA ARG A 251 25.92 23.84 11.11
C ARG A 251 26.61 25.10 10.60
N THR A 252 26.47 25.45 9.32
CA THR A 252 27.02 26.71 8.81
C THR A 252 26.31 27.91 9.41
N SER A 253 24.98 27.87 9.55
CA SER A 253 24.21 28.89 10.26
C SER A 253 24.70 29.07 11.69
N GLN A 254 24.81 27.99 12.46
CA GLN A 254 25.31 28.04 13.84
C GLN A 254 26.74 28.60 13.93
N LYS A 255 27.61 28.25 12.98
CA LYS A 255 28.96 28.80 12.90
C LYS A 255 28.96 30.29 12.56
N VAL A 256 28.11 30.72 11.64
CA VAL A 256 27.93 32.14 11.28
C VAL A 256 27.40 32.92 12.48
N ASP A 257 26.40 32.40 13.20
CA ASP A 257 25.88 33.02 14.43
C ASP A 257 26.96 33.17 15.50
N THR A 258 27.82 32.17 15.64
CA THR A 258 28.95 32.21 16.58
C THR A 258 30.00 33.24 16.14
N ALA A 259 30.32 33.32 14.85
CA ALA A 259 31.23 34.33 14.31
C ALA A 259 30.67 35.76 14.45
N LEU A 260 29.36 35.94 14.26
CA LEU A 260 28.68 37.21 14.48
C LEU A 260 28.76 37.67 15.94
N LYS A 261 28.62 36.74 16.90
CA LYS A 261 28.83 37.04 18.33
C LYS A 261 30.26 37.51 18.62
N GLN A 262 31.27 36.83 18.04
CA GLN A 262 32.67 37.23 18.19
C GLN A 262 32.96 38.61 17.58
N LEU A 263 32.40 38.91 16.39
CA LEU A 263 32.50 40.24 15.78
C LEU A 263 31.84 41.31 16.64
N GLY A 264 30.71 40.99 17.31
CA GLY A 264 30.08 41.87 18.29
C GLY A 264 31.02 42.24 19.44
N GLN A 265 31.74 41.25 19.99
CA GLN A 265 32.73 41.48 21.05
C GLN A 265 33.91 42.33 20.57
N ILE A 266 34.44 42.06 19.38
CA ILE A 266 35.54 42.86 18.79
C ILE A 266 35.10 44.32 18.62
N ARG A 267 33.88 44.56 18.13
CA ARG A 267 33.33 45.90 17.99
C ARG A 267 33.19 46.61 19.34
N GLU A 268 32.88 45.89 20.41
CA GLU A 268 32.85 46.43 21.77
C GLU A 268 34.25 46.80 22.27
N TYR A 269 35.26 45.94 22.05
CA TYR A 269 36.65 46.27 22.35
C TYR A 269 37.13 47.50 21.59
N GLU A 270 36.79 47.63 20.30
CA GLU A 270 37.14 48.81 19.50
C GLU A 270 36.51 50.10 20.06
N ARG A 271 35.25 50.04 20.52
CA ARG A 271 34.60 51.19 21.19
C ARG A 271 35.31 51.56 22.49
N ARG A 272 35.69 50.57 23.30
CA ARG A 272 36.43 50.79 24.56
C ARG A 272 37.80 51.38 24.29
N LEU A 273 38.51 50.88 23.28
CA LEU A 273 39.82 51.40 22.86
C LEU A 273 39.72 52.87 22.41
N LYS A 274 38.72 53.21 21.58
CA LYS A 274 38.45 54.60 21.18
C LYS A 274 38.05 55.49 22.35
N GLY A 275 37.48 54.94 23.42
CA GLY A 275 37.21 55.66 24.68
C GLY A 275 38.51 55.98 25.42
N LEU A 276 39.34 54.96 25.66
CA LEU A 276 40.67 55.08 26.27
C LEU A 276 41.58 56.05 25.50
N GLU A 277 41.58 55.99 24.17
CA GLU A 277 42.38 56.89 23.33
C GLU A 277 41.96 58.35 23.54
N ARG A 278 40.65 58.64 23.64
CA ARG A 278 40.13 59.98 23.95
C ARG A 278 40.53 60.44 25.35
N GLU A 279 40.52 59.56 26.34
CA GLU A 279 40.98 59.86 27.69
C GLU A 279 42.49 60.15 27.74
N VAL A 280 43.31 59.35 27.06
CA VAL A 280 44.77 59.57 26.98
C VAL A 280 45.09 60.87 26.26
N GLN A 281 44.41 61.17 25.15
CA GLN A 281 44.54 62.45 24.45
C GLN A 281 44.19 63.62 25.37
N HIS A 282 43.11 63.49 26.15
CA HIS A 282 42.72 64.50 27.13
C HIS A 282 43.77 64.67 28.24
N CYS A 283 44.25 63.58 28.85
CA CYS A 283 45.33 63.64 29.85
C CYS A 283 46.60 64.31 29.29
N THR A 284 46.95 64.02 28.04
CA THR A 284 48.09 64.63 27.36
C THR A 284 47.90 66.14 27.19
N GLN A 285 46.70 66.57 26.78
CA GLN A 285 46.34 68.00 26.67
C GLN A 285 46.35 68.72 28.03
N VAL A 286 45.86 68.07 29.09
CA VAL A 286 45.92 68.62 30.45
C VAL A 286 47.37 68.74 30.91
N LEU A 287 48.19 67.71 30.70
CA LEU A 287 49.61 67.74 31.07
C LEU A 287 50.39 68.81 30.29
N SER A 288 50.13 68.98 28.99
CA SER A 288 50.74 70.06 28.22
C SER A 288 50.31 71.43 28.72
N TRP A 289 49.02 71.61 29.06
CA TRP A 289 48.53 72.84 29.67
C TRP A 289 49.18 73.10 31.04
N VAL A 290 49.32 72.08 31.90
CA VAL A 290 50.01 72.21 33.19
C VAL A 290 51.48 72.58 32.98
N ALA A 291 52.17 71.96 32.03
CA ALA A 291 53.56 72.27 31.70
C ALA A 291 53.74 73.72 31.22
N GLU A 292 52.86 74.20 30.34
CA GLU A 292 52.83 75.59 29.88
C GLU A 292 52.53 76.55 31.04
N ALA A 293 51.51 76.27 31.85
CA ALA A 293 51.16 77.07 33.02
C ALA A 293 52.33 77.17 34.02
N LEU A 294 53.02 76.06 34.32
CA LEU A 294 54.20 76.04 35.19
C LEU A 294 55.38 76.81 34.57
N SER A 295 55.62 76.69 33.26
CA SER A 295 56.69 77.43 32.56
C SER A 295 56.44 78.95 32.55
N SER A 296 55.18 79.35 32.48
CA SER A 296 54.76 80.76 32.56
C SER A 296 54.73 81.32 33.98
N SER A 297 54.66 80.46 35.01
CA SER A 297 54.53 80.88 36.41
C SER A 297 55.80 81.48 37.03
N ALA A 298 56.95 81.43 36.36
CA ALA A 298 58.17 82.06 36.89
C ALA A 298 58.22 83.59 36.73
N LEU A 299 57.30 84.23 35.96
CA LEU A 299 57.30 85.69 35.74
C LEU A 299 55.86 86.28 35.53
N LEU A 300 55.06 86.43 36.61
CA LEU A 300 53.86 87.32 36.83
C LEU A 300 52.56 87.11 35.96
N PRO A 301 51.37 87.68 36.32
CA PRO A 301 50.45 87.55 37.48
C PRO A 301 49.12 86.78 37.11
N PRO A 302 48.06 86.66 37.95
CA PRO A 302 47.08 85.54 37.87
C PRO A 302 46.00 85.76 36.80
N GLY A 303 45.92 84.86 35.80
CA GLY A 303 44.89 84.95 34.77
C GLY A 303 44.98 83.91 33.65
N GLY A 304 45.48 82.70 33.94
CA GLY A 304 45.57 81.64 32.94
C GLY A 304 44.21 81.04 32.56
N PRO A 305 44.01 80.61 31.30
CA PRO A 305 42.77 79.99 30.85
C PRO A 305 42.45 78.71 31.65
N PRO A 306 41.16 78.38 31.89
CA PRO A 306 40.78 77.22 32.68
C PRO A 306 41.31 75.91 32.06
N PRO A 307 41.53 74.86 32.87
CA PRO A 307 42.01 73.58 32.37
C PRO A 307 41.03 73.01 31.34
N PRO A 308 41.53 72.21 30.37
CA PRO A 308 40.65 71.56 29.39
C PRO A 308 39.60 70.71 30.12
N SER A 309 38.34 70.83 29.71
CA SER A 309 37.23 70.08 30.30
C SER A 309 37.28 68.60 29.87
N PRO A 310 36.88 67.66 30.74
CA PRO A 310 36.88 66.23 30.41
C PRO A 310 36.04 65.97 29.17
N PRO A 311 36.41 64.97 28.34
CA PRO A 311 35.58 64.58 27.21
C PRO A 311 34.24 64.08 27.76
N GLY A 312 33.20 64.91 27.64
CA GLY A 312 31.86 64.56 28.06
C GLY A 312 31.40 63.27 27.37
N SER A 313 30.83 62.36 28.16
CA SER A 313 30.06 61.22 27.65
C SER A 313 28.90 61.75 26.82
N LYS A 314 29.04 61.73 25.49
CA LYS A 314 27.87 61.78 24.62
C LYS A 314 27.26 60.37 24.64
N ASP A 315 26.04 60.30 25.14
CA ASP A 315 25.11 59.17 24.95
C ASP A 315 25.07 58.71 23.48
#